data_AF-A0A7J7K3R4-F1
#
_entry.id   AF-A0A7J7K3R4-F1
#
_cell.length_a   1.000
_cell.length_b   1.000
_cell.length_c   1.000
_cell.angle_alpha   90.00
_cell.angle_beta   90.00
_cell.angle_gamma   90.00
#
_symmetry.space_group_name_H-M   'P 1'
#
loop_
_entity.id
_entity.type
_entity.pdbx_description
1 polymer ?
#
loop_
_entity_poly.entity_id
_entity_poly.type
_entity_poly.pdbx_seq_one_letter_code
_entity_poly.pdbx_strand_id
1 'polypeptide(L)'
;MYNPTYRRVKHTSRPQFNVTLLQQPAVRQNLETKITEKLEDLPEDPNVDTNWTCLKSSITETCKAVLETRKLYGPTSRGSAPVKDKDGALHKDKDDIR
;
A
#
# COMPACT_ATOMS: atom_id res chain seq x y z
N MET A 1 45.03 3.53 5.67
CA MET A 1 43.93 4.24 4.97
C MET A 1 42.69 3.37 5.06
N TYR A 2 41.76 3.70 5.95
CA TYR A 2 40.52 2.92 6.15
C TYR A 2 39.43 3.57 5.31
N ASN A 3 38.82 2.81 4.40
CA ASN A 3 37.77 3.31 3.52
C ASN A 3 36.45 2.66 3.93
N PRO A 4 35.59 3.32 4.73
CA PRO A 4 34.32 2.74 5.10
C PRO A 4 33.35 2.93 3.93
N THR A 5 33.10 1.86 3.18
CA THR A 5 31.97 1.83 2.25
C THR A 5 30.69 1.99 3.06
N TYR A 6 30.12 3.19 3.05
CA TYR A 6 28.79 3.44 3.59
C TYR A 6 27.78 2.58 2.83
N ARG A 7 27.36 1.47 3.42
CA ARG A 7 26.17 0.73 2.97
C ARG A 7 24.99 1.70 3.08
N ARG A 8 24.53 2.20 1.94
CA ARG A 8 23.28 2.97 1.84
C ARG A 8 22.13 2.01 2.19
N VAL A 9 21.73 1.98 3.46
CA VAL A 9 20.55 1.24 3.90
C VAL A 9 19.35 1.89 3.20
N LYS A 10 18.81 1.22 2.18
CA LYS A 10 17.56 1.64 1.54
C LYS A 10 16.43 1.42 2.54
N HIS A 11 16.20 2.38 3.44
CA HIS A 11 14.94 2.46 4.17
C HIS A 11 13.86 2.94 3.20
N THR A 12 13.31 2.01 2.43
CA THR A 12 12.00 2.22 1.82
C THR A 12 11.06 1.14 2.31
N SER A 13 10.94 1.02 3.64
CA SER A 13 9.75 0.39 4.21
C SER A 13 8.63 1.41 4.01
N ARG A 14 7.92 1.31 2.88
CA ARG A 14 6.67 2.04 2.71
C ARG A 14 5.80 1.77 3.94
N PRO A 15 5.12 2.78 4.50
CA PRO A 15 4.21 2.52 5.60
C PRO A 15 3.20 1.45 5.17
N GLN A 16 3.06 0.41 5.99
CA GLN A 16 2.19 -0.73 5.70
C GLN A 16 0.71 -0.31 5.59
N PHE A 17 0.35 0.81 6.22
CA PHE A 17 -1.00 1.37 6.27
C PHE A 17 -0.99 2.82 5.79
N ASN A 18 -1.98 3.18 4.96
CA ASN A 18 -2.20 4.56 4.57
C ASN A 18 -3.09 5.28 5.59
N VAL A 19 -2.45 5.84 6.60
CA VAL A 19 -3.15 6.59 7.67
C VAL A 19 -3.83 7.87 7.16
N THR A 20 -3.50 8.37 5.97
CA THR A 20 -4.19 9.55 5.41
C THR A 20 -5.65 9.24 5.09
N LEU A 21 -6.01 7.97 4.88
CA LEU A 21 -7.40 7.57 4.70
C LEU A 21 -8.27 7.86 5.92
N LEU A 22 -7.69 7.95 7.13
CA LEU A 22 -8.42 8.32 8.36
C LEU A 22 -8.90 9.78 8.36
N GLN A 23 -8.41 10.62 7.45
CA GLN A 23 -8.95 11.96 7.24
C GLN A 23 -10.35 11.92 6.62
N GLN A 24 -10.74 10.80 6.00
CA GLN A 24 -12.07 10.60 5.46
C GLN A 24 -13.00 10.08 6.57
N PRO A 25 -14.07 10.82 6.95
CA PRO A 25 -14.94 10.44 8.06
C PRO A 25 -15.55 9.04 7.90
N ALA A 26 -15.93 8.68 6.67
CA ALA A 26 -16.50 7.37 6.37
C ALA A 26 -15.50 6.22 6.58
N VAL A 27 -14.23 6.41 6.21
CA VAL A 27 -13.20 5.38 6.42
C VAL A 27 -12.89 5.22 7.89
N ARG A 28 -12.80 6.34 8.62
CA ARG A 28 -12.61 6.34 10.08
C ARG A 28 -13.76 5.60 10.78
N GLN A 29 -15.01 5.94 10.46
CA GLN A 29 -16.18 5.29 11.05
C GLN A 29 -16.19 3.79 10.73
N ASN A 30 -15.90 3.40 9.49
CA ASN A 30 -15.81 1.99 9.09
C ASN A 30 -14.73 1.23 9.89
N LEU A 31 -13.56 1.84 10.08
CA LEU A 31 -12.51 1.25 10.93
C LEU A 31 -12.99 1.08 12.37
N GLU A 32 -13.56 2.13 12.97
CA GLU A 32 -14.06 2.12 14.34
C GLU A 32 -15.12 1.03 14.53
N THR A 33 -16.13 0.96 13.66
CA THR A 33 -17.17 -0.08 13.71
C THR A 33 -16.59 -1.48 13.61
N LYS A 34 -15.69 -1.73 12.65
CA LYS A 34 -15.08 -3.05 12.47
C LYS A 34 -14.20 -3.47 13.65
N ILE A 35 -13.47 -2.52 14.26
CA ILE A 35 -12.70 -2.82 15.47
C ILE A 35 -13.66 -3.20 16.58
N THR A 36 -14.71 -2.42 16.83
CA THR A 36 -15.69 -2.71 17.89
C THR A 36 -16.32 -4.09 17.72
N GLU A 37 -16.82 -4.43 16.52
CA GLU A 37 -17.37 -5.75 16.21
C GLU A 37 -16.35 -6.87 16.52
N LYS A 38 -15.09 -6.70 16.08
CA LYS A 38 -14.03 -7.68 16.32
C LYS A 38 -13.59 -7.82 17.77
N LEU A 39 -13.80 -6.80 18.60
CA LEU A 39 -13.51 -6.84 20.03
C LEU A 39 -14.58 -7.61 20.80
N GLU A 40 -15.84 -7.50 20.39
CA GLU A 40 -16.95 -8.27 20.98
C GLU A 40 -16.81 -9.78 20.72
N ASP A 41 -16.22 -10.16 19.58
CA ASP A 41 -15.96 -11.56 19.19
C ASP A 41 -14.69 -12.17 19.83
N LEU A 42 -13.96 -11.44 20.68
CA LEU A 42 -12.73 -11.98 21.25
C LEU A 42 -13.01 -13.12 22.25
N PRO A 43 -12.23 -14.21 22.21
CA PRO A 43 -12.39 -15.29 23.16
C PRO A 43 -12.02 -14.82 24.57
N GLU A 44 -12.84 -15.19 25.55
CA GLU A 44 -12.50 -15.04 26.97
C GLU A 44 -11.63 -16.22 27.42
N ASP A 45 -10.34 -16.17 27.10
CA ASP A 45 -9.37 -17.16 27.56
C ASP A 45 -8.78 -16.75 28.93
N PRO A 46 -8.55 -17.67 29.89
CA PRO A 46 -7.87 -17.33 31.15
C PRO A 46 -6.41 -16.89 30.95
N ASN A 47 -5.81 -17.19 29.79
CA ASN A 47 -4.46 -16.77 29.45
C ASN A 47 -4.44 -15.36 28.81
N VAL A 48 -3.89 -14.41 29.55
CA VAL A 48 -3.74 -13.02 29.13
C VAL A 48 -2.88 -12.88 27.87
N ASP A 49 -1.85 -13.71 27.68
CA ASP A 49 -0.99 -13.66 26.49
C ASP A 49 -1.75 -14.08 25.22
N THR A 50 -2.64 -15.08 25.34
CA THR A 50 -3.52 -15.51 24.26
C THR A 50 -4.47 -14.38 23.89
N ASN A 51 -5.15 -13.77 24.87
CA ASN A 51 -6.07 -12.65 24.64
C ASN A 51 -5.36 -11.46 24.00
N TRP A 52 -4.15 -11.13 24.46
CA TRP A 52 -3.35 -10.04 23.91
C TRP A 52 -2.91 -10.32 22.47
N THR A 53 -2.57 -11.57 22.16
CA THR A 53 -2.19 -12.00 20.81
C THR A 53 -3.40 -11.96 19.86
N CYS A 54 -4.56 -12.43 20.31
CA CYS A 54 -5.82 -12.34 19.56
C CYS A 54 -6.21 -10.88 19.31
N LEU A 55 -6.18 -10.03 20.32
CA LEU A 55 -6.46 -8.60 20.21
C LEU A 55 -5.56 -7.91 19.17
N LYS A 56 -4.25 -8.11 19.27
CA LYS A 56 -3.27 -7.56 18.31
C LYS A 56 -3.57 -8.02 16.88
N SER A 57 -3.90 -9.29 16.73
CA SER A 57 -4.21 -9.88 15.42
C SER A 57 -5.47 -9.25 14.84
N SER A 58 -6.56 -9.19 15.60
CA SER A 58 -7.83 -8.57 15.19
C SER A 58 -7.69 -7.11 14.77
N ILE A 59 -6.94 -6.30 15.54
CA ILE A 59 -6.66 -4.91 15.20
C ILE A 59 -5.83 -4.83 13.92
N THR A 60 -4.78 -5.65 13.81
CA THR A 60 -3.89 -5.64 12.64
C THR A 60 -4.62 -6.03 11.37
N GLU A 61 -5.47 -7.06 11.41
CA GLU A 61 -6.28 -7.49 10.27
C GLU A 61 -7.30 -6.43 9.85
N THR A 62 -7.94 -5.78 10.83
CA THR A 62 -8.89 -4.69 10.55
C THR A 62 -8.18 -3.49 9.92
N CYS A 63 -7.00 -3.12 10.43
CA CYS A 63 -6.16 -2.10 9.81
C CYS A 63 -5.73 -2.50 8.39
N LYS A 64 -5.43 -3.77 8.11
CA LYS A 64 -5.14 -4.22 6.74
C LYS A 64 -6.36 -4.09 5.85
N ALA A 65 -7.52 -4.55 6.30
CA ALA A 65 -8.74 -4.50 5.50
C ALA A 65 -9.13 -3.08 5.09
N VAL A 66 -8.91 -2.09 5.97
CA VAL A 66 -9.36 -0.71 5.77
C VAL A 66 -8.26 0.22 5.25
N LEU A 67 -7.02 0.05 5.71
CA LEU A 67 -5.92 1.00 5.49
C LEU A 67 -4.79 0.43 4.63
N GLU A 68 -4.79 -0.85 4.26
CA GLU A 68 -3.72 -1.40 3.43
C GLU A 68 -3.72 -0.73 2.05
N THR A 69 -2.59 -0.11 1.73
CA THR A 69 -2.32 0.29 0.35
C THR A 69 -2.15 -0.98 -0.46
N ARG A 70 -3.21 -1.44 -1.14
CA ARG A 70 -3.06 -2.46 -2.18
C ARG A 70 -1.92 -1.99 -3.09
N LYS A 71 -0.89 -2.83 -3.26
CA LYS A 71 0.10 -2.64 -4.33
C LYS A 71 -0.65 -2.82 -5.66
N LEU A 72 -1.35 -1.79 -6.11
CA LEU A 72 -1.97 -1.75 -7.45
C LEU A 72 -0.91 -1.60 -8.56
N TYR A 73 0.38 -1.51 -8.22
CA TYR A 73 1.46 -1.50 -9.20
C TYR A 73 2.60 -2.42 -8.76
N GLY A 74 2.65 -3.60 -9.38
CA GLY A 74 3.94 -4.19 -9.75
C GLY A 74 4.60 -3.31 -10.83
N PRO A 75 5.90 -3.46 -11.10
CA PRO A 75 6.55 -2.69 -12.15
C PRO A 75 5.91 -3.06 -13.49
N THR A 76 5.23 -2.11 -14.14
CA THR A 76 4.87 -2.19 -15.56
C THR A 76 6.17 -2.20 -16.35
N SER A 77 6.82 -3.36 -16.42
CA SER A 77 7.97 -3.62 -17.27
C SER A 77 7.45 -3.98 -18.64
N ARG A 78 6.98 -2.98 -19.38
CA ARG A 78 7.04 -2.94 -20.84
C ARG A 78 6.80 -1.49 -21.24
N GLY A 79 7.91 -0.79 -21.47
CA GLY A 79 7.89 0.44 -22.22
C GLY A 79 7.28 0.18 -23.58
N SER A 80 6.28 0.99 -23.91
CA SER A 80 5.99 1.50 -25.24
C SER A 80 5.07 2.70 -25.00
N ALA A 81 5.64 3.89 -25.13
CA ALA A 81 4.90 5.14 -25.15
C ALA A 81 4.16 5.29 -26.51
N PRO A 82 3.39 6.37 -26.70
CA PRO A 82 1.98 6.38 -27.08
C PRO A 82 1.74 6.28 -28.59
N VAL A 83 0.54 5.85 -29.03
CA VAL A 83 0.06 6.13 -30.39
C VAL A 83 -1.42 6.54 -30.40
N LYS A 84 -1.57 7.85 -30.64
CA LYS A 84 -2.58 8.63 -31.38
C LYS A 84 -4.02 8.12 -31.54
N ASP A 85 -4.90 9.07 -31.29
CA ASP A 85 -6.32 9.16 -31.66
C ASP A 85 -6.68 8.65 -33.05
N LYS A 86 -7.96 8.28 -33.12
CA LYS A 86 -8.75 8.03 -34.32
C LYS A 86 -8.52 9.19 -35.29
N ASP A 87 -7.88 8.92 -36.43
CA ASP A 87 -8.03 9.54 -37.75
C ASP A 87 -6.74 9.29 -38.53
N GLY A 88 -6.83 8.36 -39.48
CA GLY A 88 -5.70 7.76 -40.19
C GLY A 88 -4.91 8.72 -41.08
N ALA A 89 -4.08 9.57 -40.49
CA ALA A 89 -3.10 10.39 -41.19
C ALA A 89 -1.70 10.18 -40.58
N LEU A 90 -0.98 9.18 -41.11
CA LEU A 90 0.45 8.97 -40.87
C LEU A 90 1.26 10.02 -41.65
N HIS A 91 1.71 11.08 -40.99
CA HIS A 91 2.84 11.88 -41.48
C HIS A 91 4.13 11.31 -40.89
N LYS A 92 5.07 10.97 -41.77
CA LYS A 92 6.43 10.53 -41.43
C LYS A 92 7.34 11.72 -41.69
N ASP A 93 7.73 12.43 -40.63
CA ASP A 93 8.73 13.47 -40.71
C ASP A 93 10.05 12.86 -41.18
N LYS A 94 10.54 13.37 -42.31
CA LYS A 94 11.89 13.10 -42.83
C LYS A 94 12.81 14.13 -42.20
N ASP A 95 13.54 13.76 -41.16
CA ASP A 95 14.72 14.52 -40.76
C ASP A 95 15.95 13.94 -41.46
N ASP A 96 16.36 14.70 -42.47
CA ASP A 96 17.61 14.67 -43.20
C ASP A 96 18.77 14.98 -42.21
N ILE A 97 19.73 14.07 -42.04
CA ILE A 97 20.98 14.38 -41.36
C ILE A 97 22.14 14.05 -42.31
N ARG A 98 22.81 15.13 -42.74
CA ARG A 98 24.01 15.21 -43.58
C ARG A 98 25.25 14.65 -42.88
#